data_AF-A0A7W4BZH6-F1
#
_entry.id   AF-A0A7W4BZH6-F1
#
_cell.length_a   1.000
_cell.length_b   1.000
_cell.length_c   1.000
_cell.angle_alpha   90.00
_cell.angle_beta   90.00
_cell.angle_gamma   90.00
#
_symmetry.space_group_name_H-M   'P 1'
#
loop_
_entity.id
_entity.type
_entity.pdbx_description
1 polymer ?
#
loop_
_entity_poly.entity_id
_entity_poly.type
_entity_poly.pdbx_seq_one_letter_code
_entity_poly.pdbx_strand_id
1 'polypeptide(L)' 'MIKLAKVLHFVGLIMLLVGVGLYWQSDIGQQVSGMLAIALLIGVGTLIMSPLPVALVVEWAKKQSPNSGSKE' A
#
# COMPACT_ATOMS: atom_id res chain seq x y z
N MET A 1 -11.62 -8.56 8.21
CA MET A 1 -11.14 -7.29 7.65
C MET A 1 -9.65 -7.30 7.33
N ILE A 2 -8.77 -7.70 8.27
CA ILE A 2 -7.31 -7.75 8.04
C ILE A 2 -6.89 -8.67 6.88
N LYS A 3 -7.55 -9.82 6.71
CA LYS A 3 -7.29 -10.72 5.55
C LYS A 3 -7.53 -10.00 4.21
N LEU A 4 -8.57 -9.19 4.11
CA LEU A 4 -8.89 -8.43 2.90
C LEU A 4 -7.88 -7.30 2.69
N ALA A 5 -7.53 -6.55 3.75
CA ALA A 5 -6.46 -5.55 3.68
C ALA A 5 -5.12 -6.16 3.26
N LYS A 6 -4.82 -7.40 3.67
CA LYS A 6 -3.61 -8.12 3.31
C LYS A 6 -3.59 -8.47 1.82
N VAL A 7 -4.67 -9.02 1.29
CA VAL A 7 -4.81 -9.29 -0.15
C VAL A 7 -4.67 -8.00 -0.95
N LEU A 8 -5.39 -6.95 -0.53
CA LEU A 8 -5.37 -5.65 -1.18
C LEU A 8 -3.96 -5.03 -1.19
N HIS A 9 -3.22 -5.19 -0.10
CA HIS A 9 -1.84 -4.76 -0.02
C HIS A 9 -0.93 -5.47 -1.02
N PHE A 10 -1.05 -6.79 -1.15
CA PHE A 10 -0.28 -7.55 -2.14
C PHE A 10 -0.64 -7.17 -3.58
N VAL A 11 -1.93 -6.90 -3.87
CA VAL A 11 -2.36 -6.38 -5.17
C VAL A 11 -1.71 -5.02 -5.46
N GLY A 12 -1.76 -4.10 -4.49
CA GLY A 12 -1.11 -2.79 -4.60
C GLY A 12 0.41 -2.89 -4.80
N LEU A 13 1.07 -3.85 -4.13
CA LEU A 13 2.49 -4.14 -4.29
C LEU A 13 2.85 -4.64 -5.70
N ILE A 14 2.04 -5.54 -6.25
CA ILE A 14 2.21 -6.03 -7.62
C ILE A 14 2.03 -4.88 -8.61
N MET A 15 0.99 -4.06 -8.45
CA MET A 15 0.76 -2.88 -9.30
C MET A 15 1.93 -1.90 -9.23
N LEU A 16 2.48 -1.66 -8.04
CA LEU A 16 3.65 -0.82 -7.84
C LEU A 16 4.88 -1.40 -8.56
N LEU A 17 5.17 -2.69 -8.39
CA LEU A 17 6.30 -3.35 -9.05
C LEU A 17 6.20 -3.29 -10.57
N VAL A 18 5.00 -3.54 -11.11
CA VAL A 18 4.75 -3.42 -12.56
C VAL A 18 4.93 -1.97 -13.00
N GLY A 19 4.42 -1.00 -12.26
CA GLY A 19 4.53 0.42 -12.60
C GLY A 19 5.97 0.90 -12.60
N VAL A 20 6.77 0.49 -11.62
CA VAL A 20 8.21 0.77 -11.55
C VAL A 20 8.97 0.07 -12.68
N GLY A 21 8.61 -1.18 -13.00
CA GLY A 21 9.18 -1.90 -14.14
C GLY A 21 8.91 -1.21 -15.47
N LEU A 22 7.66 -0.75 -15.68
CA LEU A 22 7.29 0.03 -16.86
C LEU A 22 7.97 1.41 -16.91
N TYR A 23 8.14 2.06 -15.76
CA TYR A 23 8.87 3.33 -15.66
C TYR A 23 10.35 3.17 -16.06
N TRP A 24 10.97 2.05 -15.69
CA TRP A 24 12.33 1.72 -16.10
C TRP A 24 12.44 1.59 -17.63
N GLN A 25 11.37 1.12 -18.29
CA GLN A 25 11.32 0.98 -19.73
C GLN A 25 11.05 2.35 -20.41
N SER A 26 12.15 2.98 -20.82
CA SER A 26 12.18 4.37 -21.30
C SER A 26 11.21 4.68 -22.45
N ASP A 27 11.00 3.76 -23.39
CA ASP A 27 10.14 4.01 -24.57
C ASP A 27 8.67 4.27 -24.23
N ILE A 28 8.14 3.59 -23.21
CA ILE A 28 6.73 3.73 -22.78
C ILE A 28 6.57 5.02 -21.96
N GLY A 29 7.56 5.37 -21.15
CA GLY A 29 7.56 6.60 -20.34
C GLY A 29 7.73 7.90 -21.14
N GLN A 30 8.21 7.84 -22.39
CA GLN A 30 8.41 9.02 -23.23
C GLN A 30 7.13 9.56 -23.88
N GLN A 31 6.05 8.79 -23.88
CA GLN A 31 4.75 9.23 -24.38
C GLN A 31 3.89 9.72 -23.22
N VAL A 32 3.18 10.85 -23.39
CA VAL A 32 2.29 11.41 -22.34
C VAL A 32 1.28 10.39 -21.82
N SER A 33 0.69 9.59 -22.72
CA SER A 33 -0.26 8.54 -22.37
C SER A 33 0.38 7.42 -21.53
N GLY A 34 1.58 6.97 -21.92
CA GLY A 34 2.31 5.94 -21.17
C GLY A 34 2.77 6.43 -19.81
N MET A 35 3.27 7.67 -19.74
CA MET A 35 3.66 8.31 -18.48
C MET A 35 2.47 8.48 -17.53
N LEU A 36 1.29 8.86 -18.05
CA LEU A 36 0.05 8.92 -17.26
C LEU A 36 -0.37 7.54 -16.75
N ALA A 37 -0.32 6.51 -17.61
CA ALA A 37 -0.65 5.14 -17.23
C ALA A 37 0.27 4.62 -16.11
N ILE A 38 1.58 4.85 -16.22
CA ILE A 38 2.58 4.50 -15.21
C ILE A 38 2.30 5.23 -13.88
N ALA A 39 2.06 6.54 -13.95
CA ALA A 39 1.76 7.34 -12.76
C ALA A 39 0.48 6.87 -12.06
N LEU A 40 -0.56 6.52 -12.81
CA LEU A 40 -1.79 5.95 -12.28
C LEU A 40 -1.55 4.56 -11.68
N LEU A 41 -0.76 3.70 -12.32
CA LEU A 41 -0.46 2.37 -11.82
C LEU A 41 0.27 2.43 -10.46
N ILE A 42 1.27 3.31 -10.36
CA ILE A 42 2.04 3.55 -9.14
C ILE A 42 1.18 4.22 -8.06
N GLY A 43 0.46 5.30 -8.42
CA GLY A 43 -0.36 6.06 -7.48
C GLY A 43 -1.53 5.25 -6.93
N VAL A 44 -2.27 4.54 -7.79
CA VAL A 44 -3.37 3.67 -7.36
C VAL A 44 -2.82 2.46 -6.61
N GLY A 45 -1.72 1.85 -7.07
CA GLY A 45 -1.08 0.74 -6.38
C GLY A 45 -0.70 1.07 -4.93
N THR A 46 -0.08 2.23 -4.72
CA THR A 46 0.30 2.71 -3.37
C THR A 46 -0.90 3.11 -2.52
N LEU A 47 -1.93 3.72 -3.10
CA LEU A 47 -3.19 4.04 -2.40
C LEU A 47 -3.85 2.77 -1.87
N ILE A 48 -3.98 1.75 -2.71
CA ILE A 48 -4.55 0.44 -2.41
C ILE A 48 -3.69 -0.32 -1.37
N MET A 49 -2.37 -0.11 -1.39
CA MET A 49 -1.42 -0.70 -0.45
C MET A 49 -1.52 -0.09 0.97
N SER A 50 -1.91 1.17 1.10
CA SER A 50 -1.88 1.94 2.36
C SER A 50 -2.69 1.38 3.56
N PRO A 51 -3.86 0.71 3.41
CA PRO A 51 -4.70 0.38 4.57
C PRO A 51 -4.12 -0.68 5.52
N LEU A 52 -3.31 -1.62 5.01
CA LEU A 52 -2.72 -2.69 5.82
C LEU A 52 -1.70 -2.16 6.86
N PRO A 53 -0.65 -1.39 6.49
CA PRO A 53 0.30 -0.88 7.47
C PRO A 53 -0.37 0.02 8.51
N VAL A 54 -1.35 0.84 8.10
CA VAL A 54 -2.14 1.67 9.03
C VAL A 54 -2.89 0.80 10.03
N ALA A 55 -3.57 -0.25 9.57
CA ALA A 55 -4.28 -1.18 10.45
C ALA A 55 -3.34 -1.86 11.45
N LEU A 56 -2.14 -2.27 11.03
CA LEU A 56 -1.13 -2.89 11.90
C LEU A 56 -0.64 -1.93 12.99
N VAL A 57 -0.38 -0.67 12.64
CA VAL A 57 0.02 0.37 13.60
C VAL A 57 -1.08 0.61 14.62
N VAL A 58 -2.34 0.71 14.18
CA VAL A 58 -3.50 0.88 15.08
C VAL A 58 -3.67 -0.33 16.01
N GLU A 59 -3.55 -1.55 15.50
CA GLU A 59 -3.60 -2.75 16.34
C GLU A 59 -2.47 -2.81 17.36
N TRP A 60 -1.25 -2.46 16.94
CA TRP A 60 -0.11 -2.37 17.84
C TRP A 60 -0.37 -1.35 18.95
N ALA A 61 -0.86 -0.14 18.64
CA ALA A 61 -1.16 0.90 19.62
C ALA A 61 -2.24 0.47 20.64
N LYS A 62 -3.27 -0.25 20.18
CA LYS A 62 -4.31 -0.81 21.08
C LYS A 62 -3.74 -1.82 22.07
N LYS A 63 -2.74 -2.62 21.66
CA LYS A 63 -2.08 -3.60 22.53
C LYS A 63 -1.12 -2.97 23.55
N GLN A 64 -0.68 -1.73 23.31
CA GLN A 64 0.14 -0.95 24.26
C GLN A 64 -0.69 -0.26 25.34
N SER A 65 -2.02 -0.19 25.20
CA SER A 65 -2.87 0.28 26.30
C SER A 65 -2.74 -0.71 27.45
N PRO A 66 -2.18 -0.30 28.59
CA PRO A 66 -2.03 -1.20 29.72
C PRO A 66 -3.41 -1.69 30.09
N ASN A 67 -3.49 -2.96 30.50
CA ASN A 67 -4.49 -3.37 31.46
C ASN A 67 -4.33 -2.42 32.67
N SER A 68 -5.04 -1.29 32.67
CA SER A 68 -5.22 -0.43 33.84
C SER A 68 -6.16 -1.16 34.81
N GLY A 69 -5.79 -2.39 35.18
CA GLY A 69 -6.17 -3.06 36.40
C GLY A 69 -5.24 -2.58 37.49
N SER A 70 -5.32 -1.28 37.80
CA SER A 70 -5.12 -0.83 39.17
C SER A 70 -6.36 -1.27 39.93
N LYS A 71 -6.22 -2.34 40.71
CA LYS A 71 -6.81 -2.59 42.04
C LYS A 71 -5.79 -3.53 42.71
N GLU A 72 -4.99 -3.00 43.62
CA GLU A 72 -5.20 -3.17 45.07
C GLU A 72 -5.08 -4.65 45.49
#